data_AF-A0A1T5C050-F1
#
_entry.id   AF-A0A1T5C050-F1
#
_cell.length_a   1.000
_cell.length_b   1.000
_cell.length_c   1.000
_cell.angle_alpha   90.00
_cell.angle_beta   90.00
_cell.angle_gamma   90.00
#
_symmetry.space_group_name_H-M   'P 1'
#
loop_
_entity.id
_entity.type
_entity.pdbx_description
1 polymer ?
#
loop_
_entity_poly.entity_id
_entity_poly.type
_entity_poly.pdbx_seq_one_letter_code
_entity_poly.pdbx_strand_id
1 'polypeptide(L)'
;MPIDLIYQFLKEDYETKGYEDALCNPDNSYKEMNKVIIRNNLEVRFKQVKLKYMDDVREIDFHIQSRAQAGLVDVVEQLKTRKQTLTEHQRQLEEMERDLRNNTGYMIGMLLSYERGFLRGLAALSLETLKSQRS
;
A
#
# COMPACT_ATOMS: atom_id res chain seq x y z
N MET A 1 -8.57 1.09 -11.14
CA MET A 1 -8.79 -0.26 -10.58
C MET A 1 -8.62 -0.21 -9.06
N PRO A 2 -9.29 -1.08 -8.29
CA PRO A 2 -9.16 -1.08 -6.83
C PRO A 2 -7.70 -1.20 -6.34
N ILE A 3 -6.85 -1.94 -7.08
CA ILE A 3 -5.42 -2.10 -6.79
C ILE A 3 -4.63 -0.78 -6.81
N ASP A 4 -5.10 0.24 -7.54
CA ASP A 4 -4.42 1.54 -7.63
C ASP A 4 -4.34 2.25 -6.26
N LEU A 5 -5.27 1.97 -5.35
CA LEU A 5 -5.24 2.50 -3.99
C LEU A 5 -3.95 2.07 -3.24
N ILE A 6 -3.47 0.85 -3.51
CA ILE A 6 -2.23 0.35 -2.91
C ILE A 6 -1.03 1.06 -3.54
N TYR A 7 -0.99 1.15 -4.87
CA TYR A 7 0.12 1.81 -5.56
C TYR A 7 0.23 3.30 -5.23
N GLN A 8 -0.90 3.99 -5.09
CA GLN A 8 -0.92 5.40 -4.67
C GLN A 8 -0.34 5.56 -3.27
N PHE A 9 -0.71 4.68 -2.33
CA PHE A 9 -0.14 4.71 -0.99
C PHE A 9 1.37 4.49 -1.00
N LEU A 10 1.86 3.49 -1.74
CA LEU A 10 3.29 3.20 -1.84
C LEU A 10 4.12 4.34 -2.46
N LYS A 11 3.48 5.20 -3.25
CA LYS A 11 4.11 6.36 -3.92
C LYS A 11 4.06 7.64 -3.10
N GLU A 12 3.41 7.65 -1.93
CA GLU A 12 3.42 8.82 -1.06
C GLU A 12 4.84 9.21 -0.65
N ASP A 13 5.06 10.50 -0.42
CA ASP A 13 6.34 11.02 0.04
C ASP A 13 6.54 10.77 1.54
N TYR A 14 7.02 9.58 1.86
CA TYR A 14 7.37 9.22 3.24
C TYR A 14 8.70 9.80 3.71
N GLU A 15 9.58 10.19 2.79
CA GLU A 15 10.88 10.74 3.18
C GLU A 15 10.70 12.12 3.81
N THR A 16 9.91 12.99 3.19
CA THR A 16 9.60 14.29 3.77
C THR A 16 8.88 14.13 5.11
N LYS A 17 7.90 13.22 5.21
CA LYS A 17 7.21 12.92 6.48
C LYS A 17 8.20 12.49 7.57
N GLY A 18 9.10 11.56 7.26
CA GLY A 18 10.11 11.10 8.23
C GLY A 18 11.05 12.22 8.66
N TYR A 19 11.46 13.09 7.72
CA TYR A 19 12.30 14.25 8.02
C TYR A 19 11.61 15.22 8.98
N GLU A 20 10.36 15.60 8.71
CA GLU A 20 9.57 16.49 9.56
C GLU A 20 9.32 15.89 10.95
N ASP A 21 9.00 14.59 11.01
CA ASP A 21 8.79 13.87 12.27
C ASP A 21 10.04 13.89 13.15
N ALA A 22 11.25 13.72 12.57
CA ALA A 22 12.50 13.80 13.32
C ALA A 22 12.78 15.21 13.88
N LEU A 23 12.40 16.27 13.15
CA LEU A 23 12.52 17.64 13.64
C LEU A 23 11.56 17.93 14.81
N CYS A 24 10.40 17.27 14.82
CA CYS A 24 9.41 17.40 15.88
C CYS A 24 9.74 16.55 17.11
N ASN A 25 10.11 15.28 16.88
CA ASN A 25 10.48 14.32 17.92
C ASN A 25 11.60 13.38 17.42
N PRO A 26 12.86 13.58 17.87
CA PRO A 26 14.00 12.80 17.41
C PRO A 26 14.12 11.41 18.06
N ASP A 27 13.18 11.01 18.93
CA ASP A 27 13.23 9.70 19.60
C ASP A 27 13.06 8.55 18.59
N ASN A 28 13.95 7.55 18.68
CA ASN A 28 13.87 6.33 17.89
C ASN A 28 12.58 5.53 18.18
N SER A 29 12.04 5.60 19.40
CA SER A 29 10.76 4.97 19.74
C SER A 29 9.60 5.55 18.90
N TYR A 30 9.62 6.87 18.67
CA TYR A 30 8.66 7.58 17.84
C TYR A 30 8.75 7.14 16.37
N LYS A 31 9.98 7.02 15.85
CA LYS A 31 10.25 6.49 14.51
C LYS A 31 9.67 5.08 14.30
N GLU A 32 9.93 4.16 15.24
CA GLU A 32 9.42 2.78 15.11
C GLU A 32 7.90 2.71 15.22
N MET A 33 7.28 3.52 16.08
CA MET A 33 5.82 3.61 16.17
C MET A 33 5.19 4.09 14.86
N ASN A 34 5.76 5.10 14.21
CA ASN A 34 5.27 5.59 12.92
C ASN A 34 5.45 4.56 11.79
N LYS A 35 6.55 3.77 11.80
CA LYS A 35 6.70 2.65 10.86
C LYS A 35 5.59 1.60 11.03
N VAL A 36 5.20 1.29 12.28
CA VAL A 36 4.06 0.40 12.56
C VAL A 36 2.76 1.00 12.04
N ILE A 37 2.51 2.30 12.25
CA ILE A 37 1.31 2.99 11.75
C ILE A 37 1.25 2.94 10.22
N ILE A 38 2.36 3.24 9.52
CA ILE A 38 2.44 3.18 8.06
C ILE A 38 2.09 1.77 7.55
N ARG A 39 2.64 0.73 8.19
CA ARG A 39 2.33 -0.66 7.86
C ARG A 39 0.85 -0.99 8.07
N ASN A 40 0.30 -0.67 9.23
CA ASN A 40 -1.11 -0.94 9.55
C ASN A 40 -2.05 -0.23 8.56
N ASN A 41 -1.72 0.99 8.18
CA ASN A 41 -2.48 1.76 7.19
C ASN A 41 -2.46 1.11 5.79
N LEU A 42 -1.36 0.46 5.42
CA LEU A 42 -1.28 -0.33 4.19
C LEU A 42 -2.14 -1.59 4.29
N GLU A 43 -2.08 -2.31 5.42
CA GLU A 43 -2.90 -3.50 5.66
C GLU A 43 -4.41 -3.22 5.60
N VAL A 44 -4.86 -2.07 6.12
CA VAL A 44 -6.25 -1.62 5.99
C VAL A 44 -6.63 -1.44 4.53
N ARG A 45 -5.76 -0.83 3.71
CA ARG A 45 -6.02 -0.67 2.27
C ARG A 45 -6.10 -2.02 1.56
N PHE A 46 -5.23 -2.98 1.89
CA PHE A 46 -5.34 -4.35 1.35
C PHE A 46 -6.70 -4.97 1.65
N LYS A 47 -7.20 -4.85 2.88
CA LYS A 47 -8.53 -5.34 3.26
C LYS A 47 -9.63 -4.67 2.42
N GLN A 48 -9.59 -3.35 2.26
CA GLN A 48 -10.57 -2.61 1.44
C GLN A 48 -10.57 -3.09 -0.01
N VAL A 49 -9.39 -3.21 -0.61
CA VAL A 49 -9.24 -3.62 -2.01
C VAL A 49 -9.71 -5.06 -2.22
N LYS A 50 -9.39 -5.97 -1.30
CA LYS A 50 -9.87 -7.36 -1.34
C LYS A 50 -11.38 -7.47 -1.25
N LEU A 51 -12.01 -6.74 -0.32
CA LEU A 51 -13.46 -6.70 -0.20
C LEU A 51 -14.09 -6.24 -1.52
N LYS A 52 -13.54 -5.18 -2.13
CA LYS A 52 -14.04 -4.67 -3.41
C LYS A 52 -13.94 -5.71 -4.53
N TYR A 53 -12.79 -6.39 -4.68
CA TYR A 53 -12.66 -7.44 -5.69
C TYR A 53 -13.58 -8.63 -5.43
N MET A 54 -13.78 -9.02 -4.17
CA MET A 54 -14.70 -10.10 -3.81
C MET A 54 -16.14 -9.76 -4.22
N ASP A 55 -16.59 -8.53 -3.97
CA ASP A 55 -17.92 -8.07 -4.37
C ASP A 55 -18.06 -8.00 -5.90
N ASP A 56 -17.05 -7.48 -6.60
CA ASP A 56 -17.03 -7.40 -8.07
C ASP A 56 -17.09 -8.80 -8.72
N VAL A 57 -16.38 -9.80 -8.16
CA VAL A 57 -16.42 -11.18 -8.64
C VAL A 57 -17.81 -11.80 -8.44
N ARG A 58 -18.43 -11.60 -7.27
CA ARG A 58 -19.79 -12.10 -7.01
C ARG A 58 -20.82 -11.52 -7.96
N GLU A 59 -20.72 -10.22 -8.23
CA GLU A 59 -21.60 -9.53 -9.18
C GLU A 59 -21.43 -10.10 -10.60
N ILE A 60 -20.18 -10.31 -11.05
CA ILE A 60 -19.91 -10.93 -12.34
C ILE A 60 -20.46 -12.35 -12.40
N ASP A 61 -20.31 -13.16 -11.36
CA ASP A 61 -20.83 -14.53 -11.32
C ASP A 61 -22.36 -14.57 -11.42
N PHE A 62 -23.05 -13.68 -10.71
CA PHE A 62 -24.49 -13.52 -10.83
C PHE A 62 -24.89 -13.14 -12.28
N HIS A 63 -24.17 -12.20 -12.90
CA HIS A 63 -24.43 -11.83 -14.28
C HIS A 63 -24.15 -12.97 -15.27
N ILE A 64 -23.05 -13.71 -15.14
CA ILE A 64 -22.75 -14.87 -15.98
C ILE A 64 -23.92 -15.87 -15.95
N GLN A 65 -24.42 -16.21 -14.76
CA GLN A 65 -25.53 -17.14 -14.60
C GLN A 65 -26.81 -16.62 -15.26
N SER A 66 -27.18 -15.38 -14.97
CA SER A 66 -28.40 -14.75 -15.50
C SER A 66 -28.38 -14.63 -17.04
N ARG A 67 -27.23 -14.26 -17.64
CA ARG A 67 -27.11 -14.08 -19.09
C ARG A 67 -26.99 -15.42 -19.83
N ALA A 68 -26.38 -16.43 -19.20
CA ALA A 68 -26.36 -17.79 -19.74
C ALA A 68 -27.77 -18.37 -19.87
N GLN A 69 -28.62 -18.17 -18.85
CA GLN A 69 -30.03 -18.58 -18.89
C GLN A 69 -30.83 -17.88 -20.01
N ALA A 70 -30.46 -16.64 -20.34
CA ALA A 70 -31.06 -15.88 -21.44
C ALA A 70 -30.48 -16.21 -22.83
N GLY A 71 -29.53 -17.16 -22.93
CA GLY A 71 -28.88 -17.52 -24.20
C GLY A 71 -27.92 -16.48 -24.75
N LEU A 72 -27.48 -15.51 -23.95
CA LEU A 72 -26.59 -14.41 -24.37
C LEU A 72 -25.11 -14.83 -24.35
N VAL A 73 -24.74 -15.76 -25.23
CA VAL A 73 -23.42 -16.42 -25.24
C VAL A 73 -22.25 -15.43 -25.31
N ASP A 74 -22.29 -14.46 -26.22
CA ASP A 74 -21.21 -13.48 -26.39
C ASP A 74 -20.98 -12.63 -25.13
N VAL A 75 -22.06 -12.25 -24.46
CA VAL A 75 -22.01 -11.47 -23.21
C VAL A 75 -21.43 -12.31 -22.08
N VAL A 76 -21.80 -13.59 -22.00
CA VAL A 76 -21.24 -14.53 -21.02
C VAL A 76 -19.73 -14.64 -21.20
N GLU A 77 -19.24 -14.74 -22.43
CA GLU A 77 -17.82 -14.86 -22.69
C GLU A 77 -17.05 -13.59 -22.30
N GLN A 78 -17.58 -12.41 -22.63
CA GLN A 78 -17.00 -11.13 -22.18
C GLN A 78 -16.91 -11.04 -20.64
N LEU A 79 -17.97 -11.48 -19.94
CA LEU A 79 -17.99 -11.48 -18.47
C LEU A 79 -16.96 -12.46 -17.88
N LYS A 80 -16.76 -13.63 -18.50
CA LYS A 80 -15.70 -14.58 -18.09
C LYS A 80 -14.31 -14.00 -18.28
N THR A 81 -14.03 -13.34 -19.41
CA THR A 81 -12.75 -12.66 -19.62
C THR A 81 -12.52 -11.58 -18.55
N ARG A 82 -13.55 -10.78 -18.25
CA ARG A 82 -13.46 -9.78 -17.18
C ARG A 82 -13.20 -10.42 -15.81
N LYS A 83 -13.87 -11.54 -15.50
CA LYS A 83 -13.62 -12.31 -14.28
C LYS A 83 -12.16 -12.76 -14.18
N GLN A 84 -11.59 -13.30 -15.26
CA GLN A 84 -10.19 -13.72 -15.30
C GLN A 84 -9.24 -12.57 -14.96
N THR A 85 -9.48 -11.36 -15.51
CA THR A 85 -8.69 -10.18 -15.15
C THR A 85 -8.76 -9.85 -13.65
N LEU A 86 -9.96 -9.89 -13.06
CA LEU A 86 -10.12 -9.63 -11.62
C LEU A 86 -9.41 -10.69 -10.76
N THR A 87 -9.50 -11.97 -11.15
CA THR A 87 -8.81 -13.07 -10.47
C THR A 87 -7.29 -12.92 -10.54
N GLU A 88 -6.74 -12.49 -11.68
CA GLU A 88 -5.30 -12.22 -11.79
C GLU A 88 -4.88 -11.05 -10.88
N HIS A 89 -5.69 -10.00 -10.76
CA HIS A 89 -5.41 -8.92 -9.82
C HIS A 89 -5.48 -9.37 -8.35
N GLN A 90 -6.39 -10.28 -8.00
CA GLN A 90 -6.43 -10.88 -6.67
C GLN A 90 -5.15 -11.67 -6.37
N ARG A 91 -4.65 -12.45 -7.34
CA ARG A 91 -3.38 -13.18 -7.22
C ARG A 91 -2.21 -12.23 -6.98
N GLN A 92 -2.16 -11.10 -7.69
CA GLN A 92 -1.14 -10.07 -7.47
C GLN A 92 -1.23 -9.46 -6.07
N LEU A 93 -2.43 -9.19 -5.56
CA LEU A 93 -2.61 -8.68 -4.19
C LEU A 93 -2.09 -9.67 -3.13
N GLU A 94 -2.34 -10.97 -3.32
CA GLU A 94 -1.84 -12.01 -2.40
C GLU A 94 -0.31 -12.06 -2.38
N GLU A 95 0.32 -11.90 -3.54
CA GLU A 95 1.77 -11.78 -3.67
C GLU A 95 2.31 -10.53 -2.96
N MET A 96 1.67 -9.37 -3.17
CA MET A 96 2.06 -8.13 -2.49
C MET A 96 1.93 -8.22 -0.96
N GLU A 97 0.86 -8.83 -0.45
CA GLU A 97 0.73 -9.06 0.99
C GLU A 97 1.77 -10.02 1.54
N ARG A 98 2.11 -11.08 0.78
CA ARG A 98 3.17 -12.02 1.16
C ARG A 98 4.51 -11.28 1.27
N ASP A 99 4.81 -10.42 0.31
CA ASP A 99 6.03 -9.60 0.33
C ASP A 99 6.04 -8.62 1.51
N LEU A 100 4.89 -8.00 1.83
CA LEU A 100 4.75 -7.14 3.01
C LEU A 100 4.96 -7.90 4.33
N ARG A 101 4.40 -9.12 4.46
CA ARG A 101 4.57 -9.97 5.65
C ARG A 101 6.02 -10.43 5.82
N ASN A 102 6.68 -10.75 4.71
CA ASN A 102 8.07 -11.20 4.72
C ASN A 102 9.08 -10.05 4.85
N ASN A 103 8.61 -8.80 4.84
CA ASN A 103 9.47 -7.61 4.82
C ASN A 103 10.40 -7.58 3.59
N THR A 104 9.89 -7.94 2.42
CA THR A 104 10.70 -8.04 1.20
C THR A 104 10.11 -7.23 0.05
N GLY A 105 10.93 -7.06 -0.99
CA GLY A 105 10.52 -6.43 -2.23
C GLY A 105 10.20 -4.94 -2.09
N TYR A 106 9.47 -4.41 -3.07
CA TYR A 106 9.10 -3.00 -3.11
C TYR A 106 8.07 -2.62 -2.03
N MET A 107 7.43 -3.62 -1.41
CA MET A 107 6.39 -3.44 -0.40
C MET A 107 6.89 -2.87 0.92
N ILE A 108 8.20 -2.83 1.16
CA ILE A 108 8.81 -2.15 2.32
C ILE A 108 9.43 -0.80 1.97
N GLY A 109 9.39 -0.39 0.70
CA GLY A 109 10.05 0.82 0.21
C GLY A 109 9.58 2.09 0.93
N MET A 110 8.29 2.15 1.30
CA MET A 110 7.74 3.26 2.09
C MET A 110 8.36 3.36 3.49
N LEU A 111 8.60 2.23 4.16
CA LEU A 111 9.21 2.20 5.50
C LEU A 111 10.68 2.61 5.44
N LEU A 112 11.39 2.16 4.40
CA LEU A 112 12.79 2.55 4.16
C LEU A 112 12.91 4.04 3.82
N SER A 113 11.98 4.55 3.00
CA SER A 113 11.91 5.97 2.65
C SER A 113 11.65 6.84 3.88
N TYR A 114 10.69 6.44 4.72
CA TYR A 114 10.41 7.08 5.99
C TYR A 114 11.64 7.10 6.91
N GLU A 115 12.28 5.94 7.08
CA GLU A 115 13.47 5.82 7.94
C GLU A 115 14.64 6.66 7.42
N ARG A 116 14.86 6.72 6.10
CA ARG A 116 15.85 7.61 5.50
C ARG A 116 15.55 9.07 5.81
N GLY A 117 14.31 9.50 5.65
CA GLY A 117 13.87 10.85 5.99
C GLY A 117 14.15 11.21 7.44
N PHE A 118 13.78 10.32 8.35
CA PHE A 118 14.00 10.50 9.79
C PHE A 118 15.49 10.66 10.14
N LEU A 119 16.34 9.78 9.60
CA LEU A 119 17.80 9.87 9.80
C LEU A 119 18.38 11.19 9.27
N ARG A 120 17.87 11.70 8.15
CA ARG A 120 18.26 13.01 7.62
C ARG A 120 17.87 14.15 8.56
N GLY A 121 16.68 14.09 9.17
CA GLY A 121 16.24 15.09 10.16
C GLY A 121 17.12 15.09 11.41
N LEU A 122 17.47 13.91 11.93
CA LEU A 122 18.41 13.79 13.06
C LEU A 122 19.79 14.40 12.74
N ALA A 123 20.30 14.14 11.54
CA ALA A 123 21.57 14.72 11.09
C ALA A 123 21.49 16.25 11.02
N ALA A 124 20.38 16.82 10.56
CA ALA A 124 20.17 18.26 10.51
C ALA A 124 20.18 18.89 11.92
N LEU A 125 19.42 18.31 12.87
CA LEU A 125 19.41 18.77 14.28
C LEU A 125 20.79 18.70 14.93
N SER A 126 21.54 17.63 14.65
CA SER A 126 22.90 17.45 15.17
C SER A 126 23.85 18.53 14.65
N LEU A 127 23.78 18.84 13.35
CA LEU A 127 24.60 19.89 12.74
C LEU A 127 24.25 21.29 13.26
N GLU A 128 22.97 21.56 13.50
CA GLU A 128 22.51 22.84 14.06
C GLU A 128 23.00 23.03 15.50
N THR A 129 22.90 21.98 16.32
CA THR A 129 23.41 21.97 17.71
C THR A 129 24.92 22.24 17.75
N LEU A 130 25.69 21.59 16.87
CA LEU A 130 27.13 21.79 16.78
C LEU A 130 27.53 23.20 16.32
N LYS A 131 26.72 23.84 15.46
CA LYS A 131 26.95 25.23 15.03
C LYS A 131 26.67 26.22 16.17
N SER A 132 25.57 26.03 16.90
CA SER A 132 25.20 26.86 18.05
C SER A 132 26.24 26.81 19.18
N GLN A 133 26.90 25.67 19.38
CA GLN A 133 27.99 25.54 20.37
C GLN A 133 29.32 26.19 19.97
N ARG A 134 29.48 26.62 18.71
CA ARG A 134 30.71 27.22 18.17
C ARG A 134 30.62 28.74 17.96
N SER A 135 29.43 29.33 18.13
CA SER A 135 29.15 30.77 18.10
C SER A 135 29.12 31.36 19.50
#